data_AF-A0A7X7NJD9-F1
#
_entry.id   AF-A0A7X7NJD9-F1
#
_cell.length_a   1.000
_cell.length_b   1.000
_cell.length_c   1.000
_cell.angle_alpha   90.00
_cell.angle_beta   90.00
_cell.angle_gamma   90.00
#
_symmetry.space_group_name_H-M   'P 1'
#
loop_
_entity.id
_entity.type
_entity.pdbx_description
1 polymer ?
#
loop_
_entity_poly.entity_id
_entity_poly.type
_entity_poly.pdbx_seq_one_letter_code
_entity_poly.pdbx_strand_id
1 'polypeptide(L)'
;MKLLLMPAIPLIFCSMVAAGFDSTIALHPRTEFPVDLARISLSFDKSSGSIKRARITFDNHPDQVLITITDDSYIKNTKHGSEKTIYREVLEKAYYLTEFEAKQINRVCKTFTPTLEELEKDLKNENWGKCLYLDAYLPRFLRGFYALICLSRNSLVDINTNIRIPENEFDVSLNSPKSDARIDYWKSTPDHVVKLRIAAKELAYQIKLWQKRELQSSNRNPEMSFSRNFESAFSLFVRIYFNIPPVTYRTVVK
;
A
#
# COMPACT_ATOMS: atom_id res chain seq x y z
N MET A 1 53.74 -41.13 -59.31
CA MET A 1 53.03 -41.65 -58.11
C MET A 1 53.77 -41.18 -56.86
N LYS A 2 53.27 -40.13 -56.20
CA LYS A 2 53.60 -39.74 -54.82
C LYS A 2 52.51 -38.75 -54.38
N LEU A 3 51.60 -39.21 -53.53
CA LEU A 3 50.61 -38.38 -52.85
C LEU A 3 51.33 -37.43 -51.89
N LEU A 4 51.03 -36.14 -51.97
CA LEU A 4 51.28 -35.17 -50.91
C LEU A 4 49.97 -34.94 -50.18
N LEU A 5 49.81 -35.55 -49.01
CA LEU A 5 48.76 -35.21 -48.05
C LEU A 5 49.05 -33.82 -47.49
N MET A 6 48.16 -32.86 -47.71
CA MET A 6 48.09 -31.63 -46.92
C MET A 6 47.34 -31.91 -45.60
N PRO A 7 47.77 -31.33 -44.47
CA PRO A 7 47.02 -31.41 -43.23
C PRO A 7 45.81 -30.46 -43.28
N ALA A 8 44.62 -30.98 -43.01
CA ALA A 8 43.42 -30.20 -42.79
C ALA A 8 43.52 -29.51 -41.41
N ILE A 9 43.55 -28.18 -41.40
CA ILE A 9 43.43 -27.37 -40.19
C ILE A 9 41.93 -27.32 -39.84
N PRO A 10 41.49 -27.79 -38.66
CA PRO A 10 40.11 -27.61 -38.26
C PRO A 10 39.88 -26.13 -37.93
N LEU A 11 39.14 -25.45 -38.81
CA LEU A 11 38.52 -24.16 -38.54
C LEU A 11 37.50 -24.35 -37.42
N ILE A 12 37.90 -24.06 -36.18
CA ILE A 12 36.99 -23.90 -35.06
C ILE A 12 36.17 -22.64 -35.35
N PHE A 13 34.97 -22.82 -35.91
CA PHE A 13 33.95 -21.78 -35.94
C PHE A 13 33.54 -21.51 -34.50
N CYS A 14 34.23 -20.56 -33.87
CA CYS A 14 33.73 -19.94 -32.65
C CYS A 14 32.53 -19.09 -33.08
N SER A 15 31.34 -19.69 -33.03
CA SER A 15 30.08 -18.96 -33.11
C SER A 15 30.13 -17.95 -31.96
N MET A 16 30.41 -16.69 -32.29
CA MET A 16 30.12 -15.58 -31.39
C MET A 16 28.61 -15.59 -31.23
N VAL A 17 28.16 -16.24 -30.16
CA VAL A 17 26.85 -15.95 -29.59
C VAL A 17 26.97 -14.50 -29.16
N ALA A 18 26.46 -13.61 -30.01
CA ALA A 18 26.13 -12.27 -29.56
C ALA A 18 25.25 -12.48 -28.33
N ALA A 19 25.79 -12.20 -27.14
CA ALA A 19 24.99 -12.04 -25.96
C ALA A 19 23.96 -10.99 -26.35
N GLY A 20 22.73 -11.43 -26.61
CA GLY A 20 21.62 -10.53 -26.86
C GLY A 20 21.67 -9.52 -25.74
N PHE A 21 21.67 -8.24 -26.12
CA PHE A 21 21.47 -7.15 -25.18
C PHE A 21 20.36 -7.58 -24.24
N ASP A 22 20.73 -7.93 -23.01
CA ASP A 22 19.79 -8.06 -21.94
C ASP A 22 19.25 -6.65 -21.82
N SER A 23 18.05 -6.42 -22.37
CA SER A 23 17.39 -5.13 -22.28
C SER A 23 17.01 -4.97 -20.82
N THR A 24 17.98 -4.66 -19.98
CA THR A 24 17.74 -4.06 -18.68
C THR A 24 17.03 -2.77 -19.02
N ILE A 25 15.69 -2.79 -18.98
CA ILE A 25 14.85 -1.61 -19.14
C ILE A 25 15.43 -0.60 -18.17
N ALA A 26 16.06 0.45 -18.72
CA ALA A 26 16.70 1.46 -17.90
C ALA A 26 15.61 2.14 -17.10
N LEU A 27 15.57 1.85 -15.80
CA LEU A 27 14.57 2.41 -14.90
C LEU A 27 14.81 3.92 -14.74
N HIS A 28 13.73 4.68 -14.60
CA HIS A 28 13.78 6.11 -14.36
C HIS A 28 14.48 6.43 -13.03
N PRO A 29 15.22 7.54 -12.93
CA PRO A 29 15.88 7.91 -11.69
C PRO A 29 14.86 8.21 -10.59
N ARG A 30 15.10 7.67 -9.39
CA ARG A 30 14.32 7.98 -8.18
C ARG A 30 15.05 9.02 -7.34
N THR A 31 14.28 9.92 -6.73
CA THR A 31 14.80 10.94 -5.82
C THR A 31 14.41 10.56 -4.42
N GLU A 32 15.37 10.10 -3.63
CA GLU A 32 15.14 9.68 -2.24
C GLU A 32 14.69 10.87 -1.39
N PHE A 33 13.75 10.61 -0.49
CA PHE A 33 13.32 11.55 0.54
C PHE A 33 12.77 10.78 1.75
N PRO A 34 12.65 11.40 2.93
CA PRO A 34 12.07 10.75 4.10
C PRO A 34 10.60 10.35 3.84
N VAL A 35 10.30 9.05 3.93
CA VAL A 35 8.93 8.51 3.82
C VAL A 35 8.52 7.98 5.19
N ASP A 36 7.90 8.85 5.99
CA ASP A 36 7.53 8.56 7.38
C ASP A 36 6.22 7.75 7.52
N LEU A 37 5.86 6.96 6.52
CA LEU A 37 4.65 6.12 6.54
C LEU A 37 4.77 5.03 7.61
N ALA A 38 3.72 4.84 8.41
CA ALA A 38 3.63 3.69 9.30
C ALA A 38 3.74 2.38 8.51
N ARG A 39 4.54 1.43 8.98
CA ARG A 39 4.68 0.15 8.30
C ARG A 39 3.56 -0.78 8.73
N ILE A 40 2.77 -1.24 7.77
CA ILE A 40 1.67 -2.19 8.01
C ILE A 40 1.99 -3.50 7.30
N SER A 41 2.07 -4.58 8.07
CA SER A 41 2.30 -5.94 7.55
C SER A 41 1.12 -6.83 7.86
N LEU A 42 0.65 -7.56 6.86
CA LEU A 42 -0.50 -8.44 6.97
C LEU A 42 -0.05 -9.88 7.14
N SER A 43 -0.76 -10.63 7.98
CA SER A 43 -0.66 -12.09 8.02
C SER A 43 -2.00 -12.70 7.67
N PHE A 44 -1.95 -13.76 6.88
CA PHE A 44 -3.12 -14.46 6.35
C PHE A 44 -3.26 -15.82 7.04
N ASP A 45 -4.50 -16.27 7.18
CA ASP A 45 -4.77 -17.64 7.58
C ASP A 45 -4.44 -18.59 6.42
N LYS A 46 -3.75 -19.69 6.72
CA LYS A 46 -3.27 -20.62 5.69
C LYS A 46 -4.39 -21.44 5.04
N SER A 47 -5.50 -21.63 5.75
CA SER A 47 -6.61 -22.48 5.31
C SER A 47 -7.64 -21.70 4.50
N SER A 48 -8.01 -20.50 4.95
CA SER A 48 -9.01 -19.67 4.28
C SER A 48 -8.41 -18.63 3.33
N GLY A 49 -7.11 -18.32 3.45
CA GLY A 49 -6.49 -17.19 2.76
C GLY A 49 -7.00 -15.82 3.24
N SER A 50 -7.82 -15.78 4.29
CA SER A 50 -8.37 -14.52 4.83
C SER A 50 -7.32 -13.78 5.66
N ILE A 51 -7.47 -12.47 5.76
CA ILE A 51 -6.59 -11.65 6.58
C ILE A 51 -6.84 -12.00 8.04
N LYS A 52 -5.79 -12.42 8.74
CA LYS A 52 -5.86 -12.82 10.14
C LYS A 52 -5.48 -11.70 11.09
N ARG A 53 -4.52 -10.86 10.69
CA ARG A 53 -3.94 -9.82 11.56
C ARG A 53 -3.19 -8.77 10.76
N ALA A 54 -3.29 -7.52 11.20
CA ALA A 54 -2.45 -6.42 10.78
C ALA A 54 -1.43 -6.09 11.88
N ARG A 55 -0.15 -6.01 11.52
CA ARG A 55 0.92 -5.53 12.39
C ARG A 55 1.29 -4.12 11.97
N ILE A 56 1.26 -3.19 12.90
CA ILE A 56 1.68 -1.80 12.71
C ILE A 56 2.99 -1.59 13.46
N THR A 57 3.98 -0.99 12.79
CA THR A 57 5.21 -0.49 13.40
C THR A 57 5.50 0.92 12.91
N PHE A 58 6.12 1.74 13.75
CA PHE A 58 6.51 3.11 13.41
C PHE A 58 8.03 3.20 13.49
N ASP A 59 8.68 3.88 12.54
CA ASP A 59 10.14 3.85 12.40
C ASP A 59 10.88 4.36 13.64
N ASN A 60 10.24 5.22 14.43
CA ASN A 60 10.79 5.80 15.65
C ASN A 60 10.56 4.95 16.92
N HIS A 61 9.93 3.77 16.82
CA HIS A 61 9.66 2.94 17.99
C HIS A 61 9.70 1.45 17.65
N PRO A 62 10.47 0.64 18.41
CA PRO A 62 10.51 -0.82 18.18
C PRO A 62 9.20 -1.52 18.54
N ASP A 63 8.20 -0.80 19.07
CA ASP A 63 6.97 -1.39 19.57
C ASP A 63 6.04 -1.75 18.42
N GLN A 64 5.25 -2.80 18.64
CA GLN A 64 4.36 -3.34 17.64
C GLN A 64 2.94 -3.30 18.15
N VAL A 65 2.03 -2.87 17.27
CA VAL A 65 0.60 -3.04 17.48
C VAL A 65 0.15 -4.18 16.60
N LEU A 66 -0.60 -5.11 17.17
CA LEU A 66 -1.27 -6.17 16.44
C LEU A 66 -2.77 -5.93 16.54
N ILE A 67 -3.41 -5.75 15.40
CA ILE A 67 -4.87 -5.64 15.29
C ILE A 67 -5.40 -6.93 14.68
N THR A 68 -6.40 -7.52 15.32
CA THR A 68 -7.10 -8.71 14.86
C THR A 68 -8.61 -8.46 14.87
N ILE A 69 -9.43 -9.50 14.85
CA ILE A 69 -10.88 -9.36 14.95
C ILE A 69 -11.34 -9.19 16.41
N THR A 70 -10.63 -9.82 17.36
CA THR A 70 -11.09 -9.93 18.75
C THR A 70 -9.99 -9.76 19.79
N ASP A 71 -8.73 -10.05 19.43
CA ASP A 71 -7.59 -10.11 20.35
C ASP A 71 -6.48 -9.17 19.88
N ASP A 72 -6.68 -7.90 20.12
CA ASP A 72 -5.68 -6.88 19.86
C ASP A 72 -4.52 -6.99 20.84
N SER A 73 -3.34 -6.55 20.42
CA SER A 73 -2.17 -6.61 21.28
C SER A 73 -1.21 -5.44 21.06
N TYR A 74 -0.61 -4.99 22.16
CA TYR A 74 0.52 -4.10 22.16
C TYR A 74 1.77 -4.86 22.62
N ILE A 75 2.82 -4.86 21.81
CA ILE A 75 4.10 -5.48 22.14
C ILE A 75 5.12 -4.37 22.34
N LYS A 76 5.57 -4.22 23.59
CA LYS A 76 6.62 -3.29 23.97
C LYS A 76 7.96 -4.00 23.99
N ASN A 77 8.91 -3.50 23.22
CA ASN A 77 10.26 -4.05 23.20
C ASN A 77 11.14 -3.28 24.20
N THR A 78 11.64 -3.98 25.22
CA THR A 78 12.51 -3.45 26.27
C THR A 78 13.91 -4.03 26.13
N LYS A 79 14.87 -3.51 26.92
CA LYS A 79 16.23 -4.07 26.98
C LYS A 79 16.26 -5.52 27.50
N HIS A 80 15.20 -5.97 28.17
CA HIS A 80 15.12 -7.28 28.82
C HIS A 80 14.21 -8.28 28.07
N GLY A 81 13.69 -7.90 26.90
CA GLY A 81 12.81 -8.75 26.09
C GLY A 81 11.57 -8.00 25.59
N SER A 82 10.46 -8.72 25.42
CA SER A 82 9.21 -8.14 24.92
C SER A 82 8.09 -8.33 25.95
N GLU A 83 7.39 -7.25 26.27
CA GLU A 83 6.17 -7.27 27.09
C GLU A 83 4.95 -7.21 26.18
N LYS A 84 4.01 -8.14 26.34
CA LYS A 84 2.79 -8.20 25.53
C LYS A 84 1.57 -7.88 26.40
N THR A 85 0.87 -6.81 26.05
CA THR A 85 -0.46 -6.49 26.58
C THR A 85 -1.51 -6.91 25.57
N ILE A 86 -2.55 -7.62 26.02
CA ILE A 86 -3.66 -8.09 25.17
C ILE A 86 -4.91 -7.31 25.53
N TYR A 87 -5.60 -6.80 24.51
CA TYR A 87 -6.88 -6.13 24.60
C TYR A 87 -7.92 -7.05 23.98
N ARG A 88 -8.65 -7.78 24.82
CA ARG A 88 -9.66 -8.74 24.37
C ARG A 88 -11.01 -8.06 24.26
N GLU A 89 -11.69 -8.31 23.16
CA GLU A 89 -13.01 -7.77 22.89
C GLU A 89 -14.06 -8.88 22.98
N VAL A 90 -15.23 -8.52 23.52
CA VAL A 90 -16.38 -9.41 23.51
C VAL A 90 -17.01 -9.35 22.11
N LEU A 91 -17.46 -10.49 21.58
CA LEU A 91 -17.87 -10.63 20.19
C LEU A 91 -18.95 -9.62 19.76
N GLU A 92 -19.87 -9.25 20.67
CA GLU A 92 -20.93 -8.28 20.38
C GLU A 92 -20.39 -6.87 20.15
N LYS A 93 -19.19 -6.55 20.66
CA LYS A 93 -18.55 -5.24 20.52
C LYS A 93 -17.52 -5.19 19.41
N ALA A 94 -17.13 -6.33 18.83
CA ALA A 94 -16.08 -6.43 17.81
C ALA A 94 -16.43 -5.73 16.48
N TYR A 95 -17.69 -5.32 16.28
CA TYR A 95 -18.12 -4.54 15.10
C TYR A 95 -17.93 -3.02 15.28
N TYR A 96 -17.62 -2.57 16.50
CA TYR A 96 -17.36 -1.18 16.80
C TYR A 96 -15.85 -0.97 16.95
N LEU A 97 -15.36 0.11 16.36
CA LEU A 97 -13.96 0.49 16.54
C LEU A 97 -13.70 0.75 18.03
N THR A 98 -12.73 0.10 18.67
CA THR A 98 -12.45 0.33 20.11
C THR A 98 -11.55 1.54 20.34
N GLU A 99 -11.40 1.96 21.61
CA GLU A 99 -10.52 3.10 21.94
C GLU A 99 -9.06 2.81 21.61
N PHE A 100 -8.63 1.56 21.84
CA PHE A 100 -7.30 1.10 21.51
C PHE A 100 -7.07 1.22 20.00
N GLU A 101 -7.94 0.63 19.20
CA GLU A 101 -7.87 0.66 17.75
C GLU A 101 -7.93 2.07 17.19
N ALA A 102 -8.88 2.88 17.64
CA ALA A 102 -9.02 4.28 17.23
C ALA A 102 -7.73 5.05 17.48
N LYS A 103 -7.08 4.85 18.64
CA LYS A 103 -5.79 5.47 18.97
C LYS A 103 -4.69 5.03 18.00
N GLN A 104 -4.61 3.75 17.63
CA GLN A 104 -3.56 3.27 16.73
C GLN A 104 -3.81 3.68 15.27
N ILE A 105 -5.05 3.59 14.78
CA ILE A 105 -5.46 4.08 13.47
C ILE A 105 -5.19 5.59 13.36
N ASN A 106 -5.49 6.38 14.40
CA ASN A 106 -5.18 7.80 14.42
C ASN A 106 -3.68 8.07 14.20
N ARG A 107 -2.80 7.27 14.82
CA ARG A 107 -1.35 7.39 14.63
C ARG A 107 -0.94 7.06 13.19
N VAL A 108 -1.54 6.04 12.58
CA VAL A 108 -1.34 5.74 11.16
C VAL A 108 -1.79 6.91 10.29
N CYS A 109 -2.98 7.46 10.53
CA CYS A 109 -3.50 8.63 9.82
C CYS A 109 -2.60 9.88 9.92
N LYS A 110 -1.91 10.06 11.06
CA LYS A 110 -0.92 11.14 11.24
C LYS A 110 0.32 10.98 10.36
N THR A 111 0.67 9.76 9.96
CA THR A 111 1.74 9.52 8.96
C THR A 111 1.21 9.63 7.54
N PHE A 112 -0.03 9.22 7.30
CA PHE A 112 -0.59 9.16 5.95
C PHE A 112 -0.95 10.55 5.39
N THR A 113 -1.53 11.41 6.22
CA THR A 113 -1.97 12.76 5.80
C THR A 113 -0.81 13.59 5.22
N PRO A 114 0.34 13.75 5.90
CA PRO A 114 1.48 14.47 5.33
C PRO A 114 2.02 13.83 4.04
N THR A 115 2.01 12.49 3.93
CA THR A 115 2.42 11.82 2.70
C THR A 115 1.51 12.13 1.52
N LEU A 116 0.20 12.22 1.73
CA LEU A 116 -0.74 12.65 0.68
C LEU A 116 -0.52 14.11 0.27
N GLU A 117 -0.19 14.98 1.23
CA GLU A 117 0.12 16.39 0.97
C GLU A 117 1.42 16.54 0.17
N GLU A 118 2.48 15.79 0.51
CA GLU A 118 3.73 15.78 -0.25
C GLU A 118 3.52 15.16 -1.65
N LEU A 119 2.75 14.07 -1.78
CA LEU A 119 2.37 13.52 -3.09
C LEU A 119 1.65 14.55 -3.97
N GLU A 120 0.67 15.29 -3.43
CA GLU A 120 -0.02 16.32 -4.22
C GLU A 120 0.91 17.44 -4.68
N LYS A 121 1.81 17.86 -3.79
CA LYS A 121 2.82 18.88 -4.08
C LYS A 121 3.82 18.41 -5.13
N ASP A 122 4.28 17.16 -5.04
CA ASP A 122 5.20 16.58 -6.01
C ASP A 122 4.54 16.36 -7.37
N LEU A 123 3.27 15.95 -7.42
CA LEU A 123 2.49 15.91 -8.65
C LEU A 123 2.28 17.30 -9.26
N LYS A 124 2.06 18.34 -8.43
CA LYS A 124 1.90 19.72 -8.90
C LYS A 124 3.20 20.27 -9.51
N ASN A 125 4.34 19.93 -8.92
CA ASN A 125 5.66 20.44 -9.31
C ASN A 125 6.38 19.49 -10.29
N GLU A 126 5.72 18.42 -10.73
CA GLU A 126 6.30 17.42 -11.64
C GLU A 126 7.59 16.77 -11.11
N ASN A 127 7.67 16.58 -9.79
CA ASN A 127 8.80 15.92 -9.12
C ASN A 127 8.74 14.39 -9.30
N TRP A 128 8.81 13.93 -10.55
CA TRP A 128 8.57 12.52 -10.91
C TRP A 128 9.51 11.54 -10.21
N GLY A 129 10.76 11.92 -9.95
CA GLY A 129 11.71 11.09 -9.21
C GLY A 129 11.26 10.79 -7.78
N LYS A 130 10.62 11.76 -7.10
CA LYS A 130 10.02 11.55 -5.78
C LYS A 130 8.73 10.73 -5.87
N CYS A 131 7.89 10.97 -6.87
CA CYS A 131 6.71 10.14 -7.11
C CYS A 131 7.09 8.66 -7.31
N LEU A 132 8.15 8.39 -8.08
CA LEU A 132 8.71 7.04 -8.30
C LEU A 132 9.22 6.44 -7.00
N TYR A 133 9.93 7.23 -6.20
CA TYR A 133 10.43 6.78 -4.90
C TYR A 133 9.27 6.41 -3.96
N LEU A 134 8.23 7.24 -3.88
CA LEU A 134 7.07 7.00 -3.02
C LEU A 134 6.25 5.77 -3.47
N ASP A 135 6.13 5.52 -4.77
CA ASP A 135 5.39 4.36 -5.32
C ASP A 135 6.00 3.01 -4.89
N ALA A 136 7.26 2.96 -4.48
CA ALA A 136 7.84 1.73 -3.91
C ALA A 136 7.25 1.35 -2.53
N TYR A 137 6.64 2.31 -1.83
CA TYR A 137 6.16 2.13 -0.45
C TYR A 137 4.63 2.26 -0.35
N LEU A 138 4.05 3.26 -1.03
CA LEU A 138 2.67 3.65 -0.88
C LEU A 138 1.66 2.53 -1.22
N PRO A 139 1.81 1.72 -2.30
CA PRO A 139 0.92 0.61 -2.61
C PRO A 139 0.76 -0.40 -1.46
N ARG A 140 1.89 -0.80 -0.85
CA ARG A 140 1.88 -1.72 0.30
C ARG A 140 1.20 -1.08 1.50
N PHE A 141 1.48 0.20 1.74
CA PHE A 141 0.82 0.97 2.80
C PHE A 141 -0.70 1.01 2.61
N LEU A 142 -1.18 1.40 1.42
CA LEU A 142 -2.61 1.51 1.10
C LEU A 142 -3.34 0.19 1.33
N ARG A 143 -2.76 -0.92 0.84
CA ARG A 143 -3.30 -2.26 1.06
C ARG A 143 -3.35 -2.62 2.54
N GLY A 144 -2.27 -2.35 3.28
CA GLY A 144 -2.20 -2.60 4.71
C GLY A 144 -3.18 -1.77 5.51
N PHE A 145 -3.33 -0.49 5.18
CA PHE A 145 -4.21 0.45 5.85
C PHE A 145 -5.68 0.09 5.66
N TYR A 146 -6.06 -0.31 4.44
CA TYR A 146 -7.39 -0.84 4.18
C TYR A 146 -7.70 -2.08 5.03
N ALA A 147 -6.79 -3.06 5.03
CA ALA A 147 -6.94 -4.28 5.81
C ALA A 147 -7.01 -4.03 7.32
N LEU A 148 -6.25 -3.05 7.81
CA LEU A 148 -6.29 -2.60 9.19
C LEU A 148 -7.70 -2.11 9.57
N ILE A 149 -8.32 -1.28 8.73
CA ILE A 149 -9.67 -0.76 8.97
C ILE A 149 -10.72 -1.88 8.95
N CYS A 150 -10.60 -2.84 8.01
CA CYS A 150 -11.51 -3.99 7.94
C CYS A 150 -11.42 -4.88 9.19
N LEU A 151 -10.20 -5.16 9.66
CA LEU A 151 -9.98 -5.93 10.88
C LEU A 151 -10.60 -5.23 12.09
N SER A 152 -10.37 -3.92 12.22
CA SER A 152 -10.86 -3.14 13.36
C SER A 152 -12.36 -2.89 13.44
N ARG A 153 -13.12 -3.46 12.51
CA ARG A 153 -14.57 -3.35 12.48
C ARG A 153 -15.24 -4.69 12.30
N ASN A 154 -14.45 -5.77 12.37
CA ASN A 154 -14.86 -7.13 12.06
C ASN A 154 -15.67 -7.22 10.75
N SER A 155 -15.33 -6.37 9.76
CA SER A 155 -15.97 -6.41 8.44
C SER A 155 -15.02 -7.02 7.43
N LEU A 156 -14.77 -8.32 7.61
CA LEU A 156 -13.96 -9.11 6.68
C LEU A 156 -14.73 -9.46 5.39
N VAL A 157 -16.06 -9.40 5.43
CA VAL A 157 -16.93 -9.57 4.26
C VAL A 157 -16.87 -8.33 3.34
N ASP A 158 -16.51 -7.16 3.90
CA ASP A 158 -16.22 -5.93 3.16
C ASP A 158 -14.75 -5.82 2.75
N ILE A 159 -14.09 -6.91 2.34
CA ILE A 159 -13.10 -6.76 1.26
C ILE A 159 -13.93 -6.38 0.03
N ASN A 160 -14.34 -5.12 -0.03
CA ASN A 160 -14.86 -4.54 -1.23
C ASN A 160 -13.76 -4.75 -2.27
N THR A 161 -13.99 -5.73 -3.15
CA THR A 161 -13.07 -6.08 -4.24
C THR A 161 -12.67 -4.84 -5.04
N ASN A 162 -13.51 -3.81 -4.96
CA ASN A 162 -13.39 -2.50 -5.58
C ASN A 162 -12.25 -1.63 -5.02
N ILE A 163 -11.74 -1.90 -3.82
CA ILE A 163 -10.63 -1.20 -3.15
C ILE A 163 -9.39 -2.11 -3.02
N ARG A 164 -9.58 -3.43 -3.17
CA ARG A 164 -8.49 -4.40 -3.12
C ARG A 164 -7.51 -4.10 -4.27
N ILE A 165 -6.30 -3.70 -3.92
CA ILE A 165 -5.16 -3.63 -4.84
C ILE A 165 -4.63 -5.06 -4.99
N PRO A 166 -4.79 -5.71 -6.16
CA PRO A 166 -4.25 -7.05 -6.34
C PRO A 166 -2.72 -7.04 -6.35
N GLU A 167 -2.11 -8.14 -5.90
CA GLU A 167 -0.66 -8.23 -5.66
C GLU A 167 0.18 -8.06 -6.93
N ASN A 168 -0.41 -8.33 -8.08
CA ASN A 168 0.22 -8.11 -9.37
C ASN A 168 0.29 -6.64 -9.78
N GLU A 169 -0.45 -5.73 -9.16
CA GLU A 169 -0.47 -4.29 -9.55
C GLU A 169 0.73 -3.50 -9.06
N PHE A 170 1.54 -4.04 -8.14
CA PHE A 170 2.71 -3.35 -7.60
C PHE A 170 3.79 -4.33 -7.19
N ASP A 171 5.04 -3.85 -7.20
CA ASP A 171 6.17 -4.56 -6.63
C ASP A 171 6.73 -3.70 -5.50
N VAL A 172 7.02 -4.32 -4.35
CA VAL A 172 7.61 -3.62 -3.19
C VAL A 172 9.11 -3.52 -3.39
N SER A 173 9.50 -2.72 -4.37
CA SER A 173 10.89 -2.59 -4.81
C SER A 173 11.13 -1.20 -5.38
N LEU A 174 12.28 -0.62 -5.01
CA LEU A 174 12.78 0.56 -5.70
C LEU A 174 13.12 0.25 -7.17
N ASN A 175 13.24 -1.00 -7.58
CA ASN A 175 13.55 -1.36 -8.97
C ASN A 175 12.34 -1.94 -9.72
N SER A 176 11.12 -1.50 -9.37
CA SER A 176 9.86 -1.97 -9.95
C SER A 176 9.60 -1.35 -11.33
N PRO A 177 9.54 -2.14 -12.42
CA PRO A 177 9.11 -1.64 -13.74
C PRO A 177 7.64 -1.21 -13.77
N LYS A 178 6.81 -1.73 -12.85
CA LYS A 178 5.40 -1.33 -12.73
C LYS A 178 5.26 0.11 -12.23
N SER A 179 6.17 0.54 -11.36
CA SER A 179 6.20 1.92 -10.86
C SER A 179 6.51 2.90 -11.99
N ASP A 180 7.48 2.55 -12.84
CA ASP A 180 7.84 3.31 -14.03
C ASP A 180 6.65 3.39 -15.00
N ALA A 181 6.02 2.25 -15.32
CA ALA A 181 4.86 2.20 -16.21
C ALA A 181 3.69 3.05 -15.69
N ARG A 182 3.40 2.99 -14.39
CA ARG A 182 2.34 3.80 -13.76
C ARG A 182 2.62 5.30 -13.89
N ILE A 183 3.86 5.71 -13.61
CA ILE A 183 4.23 7.12 -13.60
C ILE A 183 4.39 7.67 -15.01
N ASP A 184 4.83 6.87 -15.98
CA ASP A 184 4.86 7.27 -17.39
C ASP A 184 3.45 7.48 -17.96
N TYR A 185 2.47 6.71 -17.49
CA TYR A 185 1.06 7.00 -17.78
C TYR A 185 0.60 8.34 -17.19
N TRP A 186 1.03 8.67 -15.96
CA TRP A 186 0.71 9.97 -15.35
C TRP A 186 1.33 11.13 -16.13
N LYS A 187 2.62 11.03 -16.49
CA LYS A 187 3.33 12.04 -17.29
C LYS A 187 2.66 12.29 -18.63
N SER A 188 2.16 11.23 -19.27
CA SER A 188 1.52 11.32 -20.59
C SER A 188 0.04 11.73 -20.54
N THR A 189 -0.57 11.81 -19.35
CA THR A 189 -2.02 12.07 -19.18
C THR A 189 -2.28 13.20 -18.18
N PRO A 190 -2.22 14.49 -18.59
CA PRO A 190 -2.36 15.63 -17.69
C PRO A 190 -3.69 15.67 -16.90
N ASP A 191 -4.80 15.30 -17.53
CA ASP A 191 -6.12 15.21 -16.86
C ASP A 191 -6.11 14.18 -15.72
N HIS A 192 -5.39 13.06 -15.89
CA HIS A 192 -5.22 12.07 -14.84
C HIS A 192 -4.47 12.63 -13.63
N VAL A 193 -3.39 13.40 -13.87
CA VAL A 193 -2.64 14.07 -12.80
C VAL A 193 -3.52 15.03 -12.01
N VAL A 194 -4.38 15.81 -12.69
CA VAL A 194 -5.35 16.70 -12.03
C VAL A 194 -6.31 15.90 -11.14
N LYS A 195 -6.88 14.81 -11.65
CA LYS A 195 -7.76 13.92 -10.89
C LYS A 195 -7.06 13.33 -9.67
N LEU A 196 -5.82 12.86 -9.83
CA LEU A 196 -5.04 12.27 -8.74
C LEU A 196 -4.74 13.29 -7.65
N ARG A 197 -4.39 14.53 -8.02
CA ARG A 197 -4.18 15.63 -7.07
C ARG A 197 -5.43 15.99 -6.29
N ILE A 198 -6.58 16.06 -6.95
CA ILE A 198 -7.88 16.30 -6.31
C ILE A 198 -8.19 15.17 -5.32
N ALA A 199 -8.01 13.91 -5.75
CA ALA A 199 -8.28 12.75 -4.91
C ALA A 199 -7.35 12.67 -3.69
N ALA A 200 -6.05 13.01 -3.84
CA ALA A 200 -5.10 13.07 -2.74
C ALA A 200 -5.51 14.12 -1.69
N LYS A 201 -5.91 15.32 -2.13
CA LYS A 201 -6.42 16.39 -1.27
C LYS A 201 -7.70 16.02 -0.55
N GLU A 202 -8.65 15.45 -1.27
CA GLU A 202 -9.93 15.02 -0.70
C GLU A 202 -9.72 13.93 0.35
N LEU A 203 -8.88 12.94 0.05
CA LEU A 203 -8.56 11.89 1.03
C LEU A 203 -7.88 12.46 2.28
N ALA A 204 -6.89 13.35 2.12
CA ALA A 204 -6.24 14.02 3.26
C ALA A 204 -7.26 14.81 4.10
N TYR A 205 -8.19 15.52 3.46
CA TYR A 205 -9.26 16.25 4.14
C TYR A 205 -10.20 15.32 4.92
N GLN A 206 -10.68 14.23 4.29
CA GLN A 206 -11.58 13.28 4.94
C GLN A 206 -10.90 12.53 6.08
N ILE A 207 -9.60 12.22 5.98
CA ILE A 207 -8.82 11.65 7.10
C ILE A 207 -8.83 12.63 8.29
N LYS A 208 -8.56 13.92 8.07
CA LYS A 208 -8.58 14.93 9.14
C LYS A 208 -9.96 15.05 9.80
N LEU A 209 -11.04 15.03 9.01
CA LEU A 209 -12.40 15.04 9.54
C LEU A 209 -12.70 13.78 10.38
N TRP A 210 -12.31 12.61 9.88
CA TRP A 210 -12.49 11.35 10.56
C TRP A 210 -11.70 11.29 11.88
N GLN A 211 -10.46 11.77 11.87
CA GLN A 211 -9.64 11.91 13.08
C GLN A 211 -10.34 12.78 14.13
N LYS A 212 -10.86 13.95 13.74
CA LYS A 212 -11.53 14.88 14.66
C LYS A 212 -12.84 14.32 15.22
N ARG A 213 -13.64 13.63 14.39
CA ARG A 213 -14.99 13.19 14.77
C ARG A 213 -15.02 11.84 15.49
N GLU A 214 -14.13 10.94 15.12
CA GLU A 214 -14.15 9.56 15.62
C GLU A 214 -12.84 9.20 16.34
N LEU A 215 -11.67 9.41 15.72
CA LEU A 215 -10.43 8.81 16.24
C LEU A 215 -9.78 9.56 17.43
N GLN A 216 -10.15 10.81 17.68
CA GLN A 216 -9.60 11.65 18.76
C GLN A 216 -10.60 11.99 19.86
N SER A 217 -11.87 11.63 19.70
CA SER A 217 -12.92 12.03 20.64
C SER A 217 -12.90 11.13 21.88
N SER A 218 -12.65 11.71 23.05
CA SER A 218 -12.71 11.01 24.35
C SER A 218 -14.13 10.64 24.76
N ASN A 219 -15.15 11.28 24.17
CA ASN A 219 -16.58 11.01 24.41
C ASN A 219 -17.23 10.39 23.16
N ARG A 220 -16.47 9.62 22.37
CA ARG A 220 -16.99 8.98 21.17
C ARG A 220 -18.10 8.00 21.56
N ASN A 221 -19.25 8.07 20.88
CA ASN A 221 -20.22 6.97 20.87
C ASN A 221 -19.70 5.86 19.94
N PRO A 222 -19.33 4.67 20.45
CA PRO A 222 -18.80 3.57 19.63
C PRO A 222 -19.79 3.08 18.56
N GLU A 223 -21.10 3.31 18.77
CA GLU A 223 -22.15 2.90 17.84
C GLU A 223 -22.27 3.81 16.60
N MET A 224 -21.66 5.01 16.65
CA MET A 224 -21.68 5.94 15.53
C MET A 224 -20.38 5.88 14.72
N SER A 225 -20.50 5.51 13.45
CA SER A 225 -19.41 5.54 12.48
C SER A 225 -19.44 6.81 11.62
N PHE A 226 -18.32 7.52 11.55
CA PHE A 226 -18.13 8.72 10.72
C PHE A 226 -17.19 8.48 9.54
N SER A 227 -16.88 7.22 9.22
CA SER A 227 -15.89 6.85 8.21
C SER A 227 -16.40 6.84 6.77
N ARG A 228 -17.72 6.85 6.53
CA ARG A 228 -18.29 6.62 5.19
C ARG A 228 -17.70 7.53 4.10
N ASN A 229 -17.53 8.81 4.41
CA ASN A 229 -16.94 9.77 3.48
C ASN A 229 -15.44 9.51 3.27
N PHE A 230 -14.74 9.15 4.34
CA PHE A 230 -13.34 8.72 4.27
C PHE A 230 -13.18 7.47 3.40
N GLU A 231 -14.01 6.44 3.59
CA GLU A 231 -13.97 5.20 2.80
C GLU A 231 -14.23 5.48 1.32
N SER A 232 -15.17 6.38 1.02
CA SER A 232 -15.47 6.82 -0.34
C SER A 232 -14.29 7.55 -0.98
N ALA A 233 -13.67 8.48 -0.26
CA ALA A 233 -12.48 9.20 -0.74
C ALA A 233 -11.27 8.27 -0.90
N PHE A 234 -11.09 7.31 0.01
CA PHE A 234 -10.02 6.33 -0.04
C PHE A 234 -10.18 5.41 -1.26
N SER A 235 -11.39 4.91 -1.50
CA SER A 235 -11.74 4.11 -2.68
C SER A 235 -11.45 4.88 -3.98
N LEU A 236 -11.89 6.14 -4.06
CA LEU A 236 -11.64 7.00 -5.22
C LEU A 236 -10.14 7.21 -5.47
N PHE A 237 -9.37 7.52 -4.41
CA PHE A 237 -7.93 7.71 -4.50
C PHE A 237 -7.21 6.46 -5.01
N VAL A 238 -7.48 5.29 -4.41
CA VAL A 238 -6.89 4.02 -4.85
C VAL A 238 -7.21 3.76 -6.33
N ARG A 239 -8.45 3.97 -6.75
CA ARG A 239 -8.84 3.75 -8.15
C ARG A 239 -8.10 4.64 -9.12
N ILE A 240 -7.97 5.93 -8.82
CA ILE A 240 -7.23 6.85 -9.68
C ILE A 240 -5.74 6.49 -9.66
N TYR A 241 -5.15 6.27 -8.48
CA TYR A 241 -3.74 5.94 -8.32
C TYR A 241 -3.32 4.71 -9.15
N PHE A 242 -4.12 3.64 -9.12
CA PHE A 242 -3.85 2.41 -9.87
C PHE A 242 -4.50 2.37 -11.26
N ASN A 243 -5.16 3.44 -11.69
CA ASN A 243 -5.92 3.49 -12.94
C ASN A 243 -6.98 2.36 -13.07
N ILE A 244 -7.64 2.01 -11.96
CA ILE A 244 -8.67 0.96 -11.89
C ILE A 244 -10.04 1.55 -12.27
N PRO A 245 -10.75 0.98 -13.26
CA PRO A 245 -12.02 1.52 -13.74
C PRO A 245 -13.15 1.51 -12.69
N PRO A 246 -14.10 2.47 -12.73
CA PRO A 246 -15.32 2.46 -11.94
C PRO A 246 -16.08 1.14 -12.12
N VAL A 247 -16.52 0.53 -11.01
CA VAL A 247 -17.34 -0.68 -11.09
C VAL A 247 -18.72 -0.27 -11.56
N THR A 248 -19.03 -0.61 -12.80
CA THR A 248 -20.39 -0.55 -13.32
C THR A 248 -21.16 -1.70 -12.69
N TYR A 249 -22.00 -1.41 -11.70
CA TYR A 249 -23.02 -2.36 -11.29
C TYR A 249 -23.92 -2.56 -12.51
N ARG A 250 -23.73 -3.65 -13.25
CA ARG A 250 -24.77 -4.15 -14.13
C ARG A 250 -25.90 -4.55 -13.19
N THR A 251 -26.94 -3.73 -13.15
CA THR A 251 -28.20 -4.03 -12.49
C THR A 251 -28.62 -5.41 -12.98
N VAL A 252 -28.48 -6.43 -12.12
CA VAL A 252 -29.12 -7.71 -12.37
C VAL A 252 -30.59 -7.46 -12.08
N VAL A 253 -31.30 -7.00 -13.10
CA VAL A 253 -32.75 -7.11 -13.12
C VAL A 253 -33.02 -8.61 -13.25
N LYS A 254 -33.39 -9.23 -12.14
CA LYS A 254 -34.12 -10.49 -12.11
C LYS A 254 -35.46 -10.22 -11.46
#